data_AF-A0A961W1F9-F1
#
_entry.id   AF-A0A961W1F9-F1
#
_cell.length_a   1.000
_cell.length_b   1.000
_cell.length_c   1.000
_cell.angle_alpha   90.00
_cell.angle_beta   90.00
_cell.angle_gamma   90.00
#
_symmetry.space_group_name_H-M   'P 1'
#
loop_
_entity.id
_entity.type
_entity.pdbx_description
1 polymer ?
#
loop_
_entity_poly.entity_id
_entity_poly.type
_entity_poly.pdbx_seq_one_letter_code
_entity_poly.pdbx_strand_id
1 'polypeptide(L)'
;MSERYRPSNGTEGECFHGAWCNNCARDALLNGSKELEECDDGDLCEIVARAMTHSEDDPNYPEEWTYDESGNPCCTAFVPIGEPLPTGRCVKTKDMFEEE
;
A
#
# COMPACT_ATOMS: atom_id res chain seq x y z
N MET A 1 -12.73 -7.58 -14.14
CA MET A 1 -12.03 -6.37 -13.67
C MET A 1 -12.48 -6.19 -12.25
N SER A 2 -11.59 -6.32 -11.26
CA SER A 2 -11.97 -5.98 -9.89
C SER A 2 -12.19 -4.48 -9.80
N GLU A 3 -13.27 -4.06 -9.15
CA GLU A 3 -13.59 -2.64 -8.99
C GLU A 3 -12.59 -2.00 -8.02
N ARG A 4 -12.11 -0.79 -8.35
CA ARG A 4 -11.19 -0.05 -7.48
C ARG A 4 -11.98 0.50 -6.30
N TYR A 5 -11.44 0.33 -5.10
CA TYR A 5 -12.07 0.80 -3.88
C TYR A 5 -11.65 2.24 -3.59
N ARG A 6 -12.64 3.11 -3.37
CA ARG A 6 -12.46 4.44 -2.81
C ARG A 6 -13.34 4.61 -1.57
N PRO A 7 -12.80 5.11 -0.45
CA PRO A 7 -13.61 5.45 0.72
C PRO A 7 -14.65 6.53 0.39
N SER A 8 -15.88 6.29 0.78
CA SER A 8 -17.02 7.19 0.57
C SER A 8 -16.98 8.43 1.47
N ASN A 9 -16.28 8.34 2.61
CA ASN A 9 -16.11 9.42 3.58
C ASN A 9 -14.88 9.18 4.49
N GLY A 10 -14.56 10.15 5.33
CA GLY A 10 -13.41 10.09 6.23
C GLY A 10 -13.48 8.96 7.26
N THR A 11 -14.66 8.62 7.77
CA THR A 11 -14.83 7.52 8.74
C THR A 11 -14.56 6.17 8.10
N GLU A 12 -15.09 5.94 6.89
CA GLU A 12 -14.81 4.72 6.12
C GLU A 12 -13.32 4.61 5.76
N GLY A 13 -12.68 5.74 5.43
CA GLY A 13 -11.24 5.81 5.20
C GLY A 13 -10.43 5.44 6.45
N GLU A 14 -10.82 5.98 7.62
CA GLU A 14 -10.19 5.64 8.90
C GLU A 14 -10.37 4.16 9.25
N CYS A 15 -11.56 3.59 9.04
CA CYS A 15 -11.79 2.16 9.24
C CYS A 15 -10.92 1.30 8.31
N PHE A 16 -10.78 1.69 7.05
CA PHE A 16 -9.92 0.99 6.10
C PHE A 16 -8.44 1.08 6.49
N HIS A 17 -7.95 2.27 6.85
CA HIS A 17 -6.59 2.45 7.35
C HIS A 17 -6.36 1.63 8.63
N GLY A 18 -7.31 1.62 9.56
CA GLY A 18 -7.25 0.83 10.79
C GLY A 18 -7.20 -0.67 10.54
N ALA A 19 -7.96 -1.18 9.57
CA ALA A 19 -7.96 -2.59 9.20
C ALA A 19 -6.66 -2.99 8.47
N TRP A 20 -6.10 -2.11 7.64
CA TRP A 20 -5.00 -2.44 6.73
C TRP A 20 -3.72 -1.64 7.02
N CYS A 21 -3.69 -0.35 6.68
CA CYS A 21 -2.47 0.47 6.70
C CYS A 21 -1.78 0.51 8.07
N ASN A 22 -2.55 0.59 9.15
CA ASN A 22 -2.03 0.60 10.53
C ASN A 22 -1.42 -0.73 10.95
N ASN A 23 -1.71 -1.81 10.23
CA ASN A 23 -1.18 -3.15 10.48
C ASN A 23 -0.24 -3.61 9.36
N CYS A 24 0.17 -2.70 8.47
CA CYS A 24 0.95 -3.02 7.28
C CYS A 24 2.44 -2.70 7.49
N ALA A 25 3.32 -3.66 7.23
CA ALA A 25 4.78 -3.47 7.27
C ALA A 25 5.31 -2.47 6.23
N ARG A 26 4.51 -2.11 5.21
CA ARG A 26 4.90 -1.18 4.14
C ARG A 26 4.89 0.28 4.55
N ASP A 27 4.21 0.62 5.64
CA ASP A 27 4.03 2.01 6.07
C ASP A 27 4.41 2.15 7.55
N ALA A 28 5.68 2.44 7.81
CA ALA A 28 6.22 2.58 9.16
C ALA A 28 5.61 3.78 9.91
N LEU A 29 5.13 4.78 9.18
CA LEU A 29 4.49 5.96 9.74
C LEU A 29 3.07 5.62 10.24
N LEU A 30 2.24 5.06 9.36
CA LEU A 30 0.84 4.73 9.68
C LEU A 30 0.73 3.56 10.65
N ASN A 31 1.66 2.60 10.60
CA ASN A 31 1.71 1.52 11.57
C ASN A 31 2.35 1.93 12.92
N GLY A 32 2.89 3.15 13.03
CA GLY A 32 3.45 3.70 14.25
C GLY A 32 4.82 3.13 14.66
N SER A 33 5.51 2.43 13.76
CA SER A 33 6.86 1.92 14.03
C SER A 33 7.94 3.00 13.99
N LYS A 34 7.69 4.09 13.23
CA LYS A 34 8.61 5.24 13.09
C LYS A 34 7.83 6.55 13.11
N GLU A 35 8.47 7.60 13.61
CA GLU A 35 7.96 8.96 13.46
C GLU A 35 8.29 9.50 12.05
N LEU A 36 7.56 10.52 11.59
CA LEU A 36 7.73 11.09 10.24
C LEU A 36 9.17 11.55 9.97
N GLU A 37 9.85 12.06 10.98
CA GLU A 37 11.23 12.56 10.89
C GLU A 37 12.26 11.44 10.69
N GLU A 38 11.90 10.20 11.03
CA GLU A 38 12.75 9.01 10.93
C GLU A 38 12.39 8.11 9.74
N CYS A 39 11.34 8.45 9.00
CA CYS A 39 10.90 7.71 7.82
C CYS A 39 11.68 8.13 6.58
N ASP A 40 12.26 7.16 5.87
CA ASP A 40 12.78 7.34 4.52
C ASP A 40 11.69 6.99 3.47
N ASP A 41 11.95 7.26 2.18
CA ASP A 41 11.01 6.94 1.09
C ASP A 41 10.59 5.45 1.06
N GLY A 42 11.44 4.55 1.57
CA GLY A 42 11.17 3.10 1.65
C GLY A 42 10.28 2.70 2.82
N ASP A 43 10.05 3.60 3.78
CA ASP A 43 9.22 3.38 4.96
C ASP A 43 7.77 3.85 4.76
N LEU A 44 7.46 4.50 3.64
CA LEU A 44 6.14 5.04 3.34
C LEU A 44 5.47 4.25 2.21
N CYS A 45 4.19 3.92 2.38
CA CYS A 45 3.48 3.15 1.37
C CYS A 45 3.02 4.06 0.22
N GLU A 46 3.64 3.92 -0.96
CA GLU A 46 3.28 4.68 -2.17
C GLU A 46 1.80 4.53 -2.56
N ILE A 47 1.18 3.38 -2.27
CA ILE A 47 -0.23 3.12 -2.55
C ILE A 47 -1.13 4.11 -1.79
N VAL A 48 -0.83 4.36 -0.52
CA VAL A 48 -1.58 5.34 0.31
C VAL A 48 -1.36 6.75 -0.22
N ALA A 49 -0.12 7.10 -0.56
CA ALA A 49 0.18 8.41 -1.15
C ALA A 49 -0.60 8.63 -2.47
N ARG A 50 -0.68 7.60 -3.32
CA ARG A 50 -1.46 7.64 -4.57
C ARG A 50 -2.95 7.77 -4.31
N ALA A 51 -3.51 7.04 -3.35
CA ALA A 51 -4.92 7.14 -2.97
C ALA A 51 -5.31 8.55 -2.45
N MET A 52 -4.38 9.24 -1.79
CA MET A 52 -4.59 10.59 -1.27
C MET A 52 -4.36 11.69 -2.30
N THR A 53 -3.54 11.42 -3.31
CA THR A 53 -3.15 12.41 -4.35
C THR A 53 -4.08 12.35 -5.56
N HIS A 54 -4.50 11.15 -5.96
CA HIS A 54 -5.26 10.92 -7.18
C HIS A 54 -6.75 10.65 -6.90
N SER A 55 -7.60 10.98 -7.87
CA SER A 55 -9.02 10.62 -7.87
C SER A 55 -9.23 9.21 -8.44
N GLU A 56 -10.36 8.56 -8.14
CA GLU A 56 -10.69 7.21 -8.64
C GLU A 56 -10.61 7.04 -10.17
N ASP A 57 -10.94 8.08 -10.93
CA ASP A 57 -10.87 8.10 -12.39
C ASP A 57 -9.44 8.26 -12.95
N ASP A 58 -8.48 8.60 -12.09
CA ASP A 58 -7.10 8.81 -12.50
C ASP A 58 -6.43 7.44 -12.77
N PRO A 59 -5.68 7.30 -13.88
CA PRO A 59 -4.92 6.07 -14.13
C PRO A 59 -3.90 5.75 -13.03
N ASN A 60 -3.46 6.75 -12.25
CA ASN A 60 -2.54 6.58 -11.15
C ASN A 60 -3.24 6.26 -9.82
N TYR A 61 -4.57 6.19 -9.75
CA TYR A 61 -5.24 5.68 -8.56
C TYR A 61 -4.81 4.23 -8.30
N PRO A 62 -4.54 3.83 -7.04
CA PRO A 62 -4.07 2.49 -6.75
C PRO A 62 -5.06 1.43 -7.19
N GLU A 63 -4.56 0.39 -7.85
CA GLU A 63 -5.35 -0.76 -8.29
C GLU A 63 -5.42 -1.81 -7.17
N GLU A 64 -4.49 -1.72 -6.23
CA GLU A 64 -4.35 -2.63 -5.10
C GLU A 64 -5.47 -2.46 -4.08
N TRP A 65 -6.06 -1.27 -4.00
CA TRP A 65 -7.27 -1.00 -3.23
C TRP A 65 -8.47 -1.45 -4.05
N THR A 66 -9.06 -2.58 -3.66
CA THR A 66 -10.14 -3.22 -4.39
C THR A 66 -11.10 -3.91 -3.42
N TYR A 67 -12.11 -4.60 -3.95
CA TYR A 67 -13.02 -5.40 -3.16
C TYR A 67 -12.63 -6.88 -3.25
N ASP A 68 -12.72 -7.58 -2.11
CA ASP A 68 -12.57 -9.02 -2.05
C ASP A 68 -13.79 -9.76 -2.64
N GLU A 69 -13.74 -11.09 -2.68
CA GLU A 69 -14.84 -11.93 -3.19
C GLU A 69 -16.15 -11.79 -2.38
N SER A 70 -16.06 -11.28 -1.16
CA SER A 70 -17.20 -11.02 -0.28
C SER A 70 -17.72 -9.58 -0.38
N GLY A 71 -17.10 -8.74 -1.22
CA GLY A 71 -17.44 -7.33 -1.38
C GLY A 71 -16.89 -6.42 -0.28
N ASN A 72 -15.95 -6.89 0.55
CA ASN A 72 -15.29 -6.04 1.54
C ASN A 72 -14.08 -5.34 0.91
N PRO A 73 -13.82 -4.08 1.29
CA PRO A 73 -12.65 -3.37 0.79
C PRO A 73 -11.36 -3.97 1.37
N CYS A 74 -10.43 -4.28 0.48
CA CYS A 74 -9.14 -4.88 0.83
C CYS A 74 -7.98 -4.21 0.08
N CYS A 75 -6.78 -4.33 0.65
CA CYS A 75 -5.53 -3.97 -0.02
C CYS A 75 -4.82 -5.26 -0.43
N THR A 76 -4.73 -5.54 -1.72
CA THR A 76 -4.06 -6.75 -2.25
C THR A 76 -2.53 -6.75 -2.05
N ALA A 77 -1.95 -5.59 -1.77
CA ALA A 77 -0.53 -5.42 -1.43
C ALA A 77 -0.26 -5.31 0.08
N PHE A 78 -1.26 -5.64 0.92
CA PHE A 78 -1.09 -5.69 2.36
C PHE A 78 -0.03 -6.72 2.76
N VAL A 79 0.85 -6.33 3.69
CA VAL A 79 1.86 -7.21 4.29
C VAL A 79 1.78 -6.98 5.79
N PRO A 80 1.45 -7.99 6.62
CA PRO A 80 1.33 -7.78 8.06
C PRO A 80 2.68 -7.42 8.67
N ILE A 81 2.65 -6.63 9.75
CA ILE A 81 3.85 -6.27 10.53
C ILE A 81 4.60 -7.54 10.96
N GLY A 82 5.90 -7.57 10.70
CA GLY A 82 6.78 -8.69 11.04
C GLY A 82 7.02 -9.68 9.89
N GLU A 83 6.26 -9.58 8.79
CA GLU A 83 6.59 -10.30 7.56
C GLU A 83 7.55 -9.49 6.67
N PRO A 84 8.49 -10.15 5.98
CA PRO A 84 9.37 -9.47 5.05
C PRO A 84 8.54 -8.88 3.91
N LEU A 85 8.76 -7.60 3.60
CA LEU A 85 8.16 -6.99 2.42
C LEU A 85 8.53 -7.81 1.18
N PRO A 86 7.57 -8.15 0.30
CA PRO A 86 7.88 -8.82 -0.94
C PRO A 86 8.82 -7.90 -1.69
N THR A 87 10.07 -8.33 -1.83
CA THR A 87 11.10 -7.60 -2.55
C THR A 87 10.70 -7.60 -4.02
N GLY A 88 9.88 -6.62 -4.42
CA GLY A 88 9.72 -6.30 -5.82
C GLY A 88 11.12 -6.04 -6.37
N ARG A 89 11.50 -6.79 -7.41
CA ARG A 89 12.82 -6.67 -8.06
C ARG A 89 13.10 -5.19 -8.31
N CYS A 90 14.12 -4.64 -7.66
CA CYS A 90 14.50 -3.24 -7.86
C CYS A 90 14.92 -3.08 -9.32
N VAL A 91 14.11 -2.39 -10.13
CA VAL A 91 14.41 -2.16 -11.56
C VAL A 91 15.67 -1.31 -11.79
N LYS A 92 16.19 -0.67 -10.73
CA LYS A 92 17.44 0.11 -10.76
C LYS A 92 18.68 -0.74 -10.47
N THR A 93 18.52 -1.98 -10.01
CA THR A 93 19.63 -2.90 -9.80
C THR A 93 19.73 -3.79 -11.03
N LYS A 94 20.80 -3.62 -11.83
CA LYS A 94 21.08 -4.50 -12.97
C LYS A 94 21.31 -5.92 -12.44
N ASP A 95 20.77 -6.92 -13.15
CA ASP A 95 21.05 -8.32 -12.83
C ASP A 95 22.55 -8.59 -12.97
N MET A 96 23.18 -9.02 -11.88
CA MET A 96 24.64 -9.21 -11.81
C MET A 96 25.09 -10.60 -12.24
N PHE A 97 24.16 -11.50 -12.59
CA PHE A 97 24.47 -12.89 -12.95
C PHE A 97 23.59 -13.34 -14.13
N GLU A 98 24.18 -13.39 -15.32
CA GLU A 98 23.66 -14.17 -16.44
C GLU A 98 24.14 -15.62 -16.23
N GLU A 99 23.21 -16.59 -16.16
CA GLU A 99 23.56 -18.01 -16.11
C GLU A 99 24.25 -18.43 -17.42
N GLU A 100 25.40 -19.10 -17.29
CA GLU A 100 26.30 -19.54 -18.38
C GLU A 100 25.76 -20.77 -19.14
#